data_AF-A0A963UVS9-F1
#
_entry.id   AF-A0A963UVS9-F1
#
_cell.length_a   1.000
_cell.length_b   1.000
_cell.length_c   1.000
_cell.angle_alpha   90.00
_cell.angle_beta   90.00
_cell.angle_gamma   90.00
#
_symmetry.space_group_name_H-M   'P 1'
#
loop_
_entity.id
_entity.type
_entity.pdbx_description
1 polymer ?
#
loop_
_entity_poly.entity_id
_entity_poly.type
_entity_poly.pdbx_seq_one_letter_code
_entity_poly.pdbx_strand_id
1 'polypeptide(L)'
;RTEAAWANACAAITENDPHVRGIVVLGLDAPEAELAESFALAARQPLVRGFAVGRTIFAQAARDWLAGRVADEMAVADMAARYGKLCAIWDDARSAAKGEAA
;
A
#
# COMPACT_ATOMS: atom_id res chain seq x y z
N ARG A 1 7.54 4.22 -12.26
CA ARG A 1 6.79 2.93 -12.23
C ARG A 1 5.82 2.98 -13.41
N THR A 2 5.90 2.06 -14.37
CA THR A 2 5.07 2.12 -15.60
C THR A 2 4.08 0.97 -15.64
N GLU A 3 3.02 1.12 -16.42
CA GLU A 3 2.03 0.06 -16.65
C GLU A 3 2.67 -1.19 -17.28
N ALA A 4 3.56 -0.99 -18.27
CA ALA A 4 4.31 -2.08 -18.89
C ALA A 4 5.19 -2.86 -17.90
N ALA A 5 5.83 -2.18 -16.95
CA ALA A 5 6.64 -2.84 -15.92
C ALA A 5 5.77 -3.71 -14.99
N TRP A 6 4.56 -3.25 -14.64
CA TRP A 6 3.61 -4.00 -13.84
C TRP A 6 3.08 -5.24 -14.57
N ALA A 7 2.74 -5.11 -15.86
CA ALA A 7 2.32 -6.22 -16.70
C ALA A 7 3.41 -7.29 -16.79
N ASN A 8 4.65 -6.88 -17.05
CA ASN A 8 5.80 -7.80 -17.12
C ASN A 8 6.04 -8.52 -15.79
N ALA A 9 5.94 -7.82 -14.66
CA ALA A 9 6.08 -8.42 -13.34
C ALA A 9 4.98 -9.46 -13.07
N CYS A 10 3.71 -9.14 -13.37
CA CYS A 10 2.60 -10.07 -13.18
C CYS A 10 2.71 -11.30 -14.08
N ALA A 11 3.15 -11.12 -15.33
CA ALA A 11 3.39 -12.21 -16.27
C ALA A 11 4.49 -13.14 -15.75
N ALA A 12 5.63 -12.59 -15.34
CA ALA A 12 6.74 -13.38 -14.81
C ALA A 12 6.33 -14.18 -13.56
N ILE A 13 5.56 -13.59 -12.64
CA ILE A 13 5.08 -14.29 -11.44
C ILE A 13 4.13 -15.44 -11.83
N THR A 14 3.19 -15.18 -12.74
CA THR A 14 2.21 -16.19 -13.15
C THR A 14 2.86 -17.36 -13.89
N GLU A 15 3.90 -17.09 -14.70
CA GLU A 15 4.67 -18.12 -15.41
C GLU A 15 5.46 -19.02 -14.46
N ASN A 16 5.99 -18.46 -13.36
CA ASN A 16 6.88 -19.17 -12.44
C ASN A 16 6.18 -19.75 -11.20
N ASP A 17 4.99 -19.25 -10.87
CA ASP A 17 4.18 -19.74 -9.74
C ASP A 17 2.71 -19.90 -10.14
N PRO A 18 2.30 -21.09 -10.62
CA PRO A 18 0.91 -21.37 -10.98
C PRO A 18 -0.03 -21.40 -9.76
N HIS A 19 0.50 -21.40 -8.53
CA HIS A 19 -0.29 -21.42 -7.30
C HIS A 19 -0.46 -20.04 -6.68
N VAL A 20 0.11 -18.98 -7.27
CA VAL A 20 0.01 -17.61 -6.77
C VAL A 20 -1.46 -17.20 -6.59
N ARG A 21 -1.81 -16.74 -5.39
CA ARG A 21 -3.18 -16.29 -5.05
C ARG A 21 -3.32 -14.77 -5.00
N GLY A 22 -2.20 -14.07 -5.04
CA GLY A 22 -2.14 -12.63 -5.08
C GLY A 22 -0.79 -12.11 -4.58
N ILE A 23 -0.53 -10.85 -4.88
CA ILE A 23 0.65 -10.12 -4.38
C ILE A 23 0.22 -8.87 -3.62
N VAL A 24 1.12 -8.42 -2.73
CA VAL A 24 0.95 -7.18 -1.98
C VAL A 24 2.08 -6.21 -2.33
N VAL A 25 1.74 -4.93 -2.43
CA VAL A 25 2.71 -3.86 -2.71
C VAL A 25 3.39 -3.43 -1.42
N LEU A 26 4.72 -3.35 -1.42
CA LEU A 26 5.49 -2.86 -0.28
C LEU A 26 5.59 -1.33 -0.29
N GLY A 27 5.47 -0.72 0.88
CA GLY A 27 5.55 0.73 1.01
C GLY A 27 6.96 1.33 0.98
N LEU A 28 7.98 0.54 1.33
CA LEU A 28 9.40 0.94 1.31
C LEU A 28 9.75 2.27 2.03
N ASP A 29 8.96 2.67 3.04
CA ASP A 29 9.12 3.96 3.75
C ASP A 29 8.87 5.19 2.87
N ALA A 30 8.16 5.01 1.75
CA ALA A 30 7.83 6.08 0.82
C ALA A 30 6.79 7.05 1.41
N PRO A 31 6.82 8.33 0.99
CA PRO A 31 5.77 9.30 1.29
C PRO A 31 4.39 8.85 0.81
N GLU A 32 3.33 9.32 1.48
CA GLU A 32 1.93 8.99 1.17
C GLU A 32 1.57 9.26 -0.30
N ALA A 33 2.02 10.40 -0.86
CA ALA A 33 1.78 10.76 -2.25
C ALA A 33 2.40 9.74 -3.23
N GLU A 34 3.62 9.28 -2.95
CA GLU A 34 4.27 8.26 -3.77
C GLU A 34 3.60 6.89 -3.62
N LEU A 35 3.04 6.58 -2.45
CA LEU A 35 2.24 5.37 -2.26
C LEU A 35 0.94 5.42 -3.07
N ALA A 36 0.27 6.57 -3.09
CA ALA A 36 -0.96 6.77 -3.86
C ALA A 36 -0.74 6.54 -5.36
N GLU A 37 0.31 7.11 -5.95
CA GLU A 37 0.69 6.85 -7.34
C GLU A 37 1.00 5.36 -7.59
N SER A 38 1.68 4.71 -6.63
CA SER A 38 1.97 3.28 -6.72
C SER A 38 0.69 2.44 -6.70
N PHE A 39 -0.25 2.79 -5.82
CA PHE A 39 -1.51 2.09 -5.65
C PHE A 39 -2.39 2.24 -6.88
N ALA A 40 -2.45 3.42 -7.50
CA ALA A 40 -3.20 3.63 -8.74
C ALA A 40 -2.77 2.66 -9.86
N LEU A 41 -1.46 2.49 -10.05
CA LEU A 41 -0.94 1.56 -11.06
C LEU A 41 -1.11 0.09 -10.65
N ALA A 42 -0.83 -0.23 -9.39
CA ALA A 42 -0.90 -1.60 -8.89
C ALA A 42 -2.33 -2.12 -8.81
N ALA A 43 -3.30 -1.28 -8.45
CA ALA A 43 -4.71 -1.64 -8.31
C ALA A 43 -5.35 -2.05 -9.64
N ARG A 44 -4.79 -1.62 -10.78
CA ARG A 44 -5.21 -2.05 -12.13
C ARG A 44 -4.75 -3.47 -12.47
N GLN A 45 -3.80 -4.04 -11.72
CA GLN A 45 -3.31 -5.39 -11.95
C GLN A 45 -4.21 -6.43 -11.25
N PRO A 46 -4.71 -7.47 -11.95
CA PRO A 46 -5.57 -8.49 -11.35
C PRO A 46 -4.89 -9.28 -10.22
N LEU A 47 -3.57 -9.47 -10.32
CA LEU A 47 -2.78 -10.24 -9.37
C LEU A 47 -2.53 -9.48 -8.05
N VAL A 48 -2.58 -8.15 -8.05
CA VAL A 48 -2.39 -7.35 -6.83
C VAL A 48 -3.66 -7.35 -5.99
N ARG A 49 -3.51 -7.67 -4.70
CA ARG A 49 -4.62 -7.81 -3.74
C ARG A 49 -4.60 -6.77 -2.62
N GLY A 50 -3.52 -6.05 -2.45
CA GLY A 50 -3.39 -5.04 -1.39
C GLY A 50 -1.98 -4.53 -1.25
N PHE A 51 -1.68 -4.04 -0.05
CA PHE A 51 -0.37 -3.50 0.32
C PHE A 51 0.10 -4.02 1.67
N ALA A 52 1.40 -3.96 1.89
CA ALA A 52 2.04 -4.15 3.19
C ALA A 52 2.97 -2.96 3.45
N VAL A 53 2.52 -2.04 4.30
CA VAL A 53 3.20 -0.80 4.65
C VAL A 53 3.41 -0.78 6.15
N GLY A 54 4.66 -0.64 6.59
CA GLY A 54 5.03 -0.65 8.01
C GLY A 54 5.54 0.71 8.47
N ARG A 55 6.82 1.01 8.16
CA ARG A 55 7.52 2.20 8.67
C ARG A 55 6.80 3.52 8.40
N THR A 56 6.16 3.68 7.24
CA THR A 56 5.32 4.86 6.94
C THR A 56 4.19 5.09 7.96
N ILE A 57 3.67 4.02 8.57
CA ILE A 57 2.59 4.08 9.58
C ILE A 57 3.16 4.36 10.97
N PHE A 58 4.13 3.56 11.43
CA PHE A 58 4.50 3.56 12.85
C PHE A 58 5.83 4.28 13.16
N ALA A 59 6.71 4.52 12.20
CA ALA A 59 8.09 4.91 12.53
C ALA A 59 8.18 6.26 13.25
N GLN A 60 7.37 7.26 12.84
CA GLN A 60 7.35 8.55 13.52
C GLN A 60 6.65 8.47 14.88
N ALA A 61 5.48 7.83 14.95
CA ALA A 61 4.76 7.60 16.21
C ALA A 61 5.64 6.89 17.25
N ALA A 62 6.37 5.85 16.84
CA ALA A 62 7.31 5.13 17.70
C ALA A 62 8.45 6.03 18.20
N ARG A 63 9.02 6.88 17.33
CA ARG A 63 10.07 7.84 17.73
C ARG A 63 9.58 8.85 18.76
N ASP A 64 8.36 9.34 18.62
CA ASP A 64 7.78 10.33 19.53
C ASP A 64 7.38 9.68 20.86
N TRP A 65 6.83 8.46 20.80
CA TRP A 65 6.44 7.68 21.98
C TRP A 65 7.65 7.26 22.82
N LEU A 66 8.69 6.69 22.20
CA LEU A 66 9.93 6.29 22.90
C LEU A 66 10.67 7.48 23.53
N ALA A 67 10.48 8.68 22.99
CA ALA A 67 11.05 9.91 23.55
C ALA A 67 10.18 10.56 24.64
N GLY A 68 9.04 9.95 25.00
CA GLY A 68 8.09 10.51 25.96
C GLY A 68 7.40 11.79 25.49
N ARG A 69 7.39 12.08 24.18
CA ARG A 69 6.73 13.28 23.61
C ARG A 69 5.23 13.10 23.44
N VAL A 70 4.75 11.86 23.32
CA VAL A 70 3.33 11.53 23.16
C VAL A 70 2.96 10.37 24.08
N ALA A 71 1.71 10.36 24.54
CA ALA A 71 1.13 9.27 25.31
C ALA A 71 0.73 8.08 24.40
N ASP A 72 0.48 6.93 25.01
CA ASP A 72 0.09 5.69 24.34
C ASP A 72 -1.13 5.90 23.44
N GLU A 73 -2.17 6.58 23.94
CA GLU A 73 -3.41 6.84 23.20
C GLU A 73 -3.14 7.67 21.95
N MET A 74 -2.19 8.61 22.04
CA MET A 74 -1.84 9.46 20.91
C MET A 74 -1.02 8.73 19.86
N ALA A 75 -0.10 7.86 20.27
CA ALA A 75 0.63 7.01 19.34
C ALA A 75 -0.32 6.05 18.60
N VAL A 76 -1.27 5.44 19.30
CA VAL A 76 -2.30 4.56 18.70
C VAL A 76 -3.17 5.33 17.73
N ALA A 77 -3.67 6.51 18.11
CA ALA A 77 -4.52 7.34 17.26
C ALA A 77 -3.80 7.78 15.98
N ASP A 78 -2.53 8.20 16.06
CA ASP A 78 -1.73 8.61 14.90
C ASP A 78 -1.51 7.43 13.93
N MET A 79 -1.13 6.25 14.45
CA MET A 79 -0.96 5.05 13.63
C MET A 79 -2.27 4.60 12.97
N ALA A 80 -3.38 4.60 13.72
CA ALA A 80 -4.70 4.24 13.20
C ALA A 80 -5.15 5.21 12.10
N ALA A 81 -4.95 6.52 12.29
CA ALA A 81 -5.28 7.53 11.30
C ALA A 81 -4.47 7.36 10.00
N ARG A 82 -3.16 7.11 10.12
CA ARG A 82 -2.28 6.85 8.96
C ARG A 82 -2.69 5.58 8.22
N TYR A 83 -2.96 4.50 8.94
CA TYR A 83 -3.42 3.25 8.33
C TYR A 83 -4.76 3.44 7.61
N GLY A 84 -5.73 4.12 8.24
CA GLY A 84 -7.03 4.42 7.66
C GLY A 84 -6.93 5.22 6.36
N LYS A 85 -6.03 6.21 6.28
CA LYS A 85 -5.77 6.96 5.04
C LYS A 85 -5.26 6.04 3.92
N LEU A 86 -4.31 5.16 4.21
CA LEU A 86 -3.79 4.21 3.22
C LEU A 86 -4.86 3.23 2.74
N CYS A 87 -5.74 2.78 3.63
CA CYS A 87 -6.91 1.97 3.26
C CYS A 87 -7.83 2.73 2.30
N ALA A 88 -8.18 3.98 2.61
CA ALA A 88 -9.03 4.80 1.73
C ALA A 88 -8.41 5.00 0.35
N ILE A 89 -7.12 5.35 0.28
CA ILE A 89 -6.39 5.52 -0.99
C ILE A 89 -6.41 4.22 -1.80
N TRP A 90 -6.22 3.07 -1.16
CA TRP A 90 -6.27 1.76 -1.82
C TRP A 90 -7.67 1.43 -2.33
N ASP A 91 -8.71 1.66 -1.53
CA ASP A 91 -10.10 1.39 -1.91
C ASP A 91 -10.55 2.26 -3.07
N ASP A 92 -10.17 3.54 -3.08
CA ASP A 92 -10.42 4.46 -4.18
C ASP A 92 -9.71 3.99 -5.46
N ALA A 93 -8.41 3.66 -5.38
CA ALA A 93 -7.64 3.14 -6.50
C ALA A 93 -8.25 1.84 -7.07
N ARG A 94 -8.71 0.94 -6.19
CA ARG A 94 -9.30 -0.33 -6.61
C ARG A 94 -10.70 -0.17 -7.19
N SER A 95 -11.47 0.81 -6.71
CA SER A 95 -12.79 1.13 -7.25
C SER A 95 -12.67 1.76 -8.64
N ALA A 96 -11.74 2.71 -8.82
CA ALA A 96 -11.45 3.30 -10.12
C ALA A 96 -11.01 2.25 -11.14
N ALA A 97 -10.10 1.34 -10.76
CA ALA A 97 -9.63 0.26 -11.63
C ALA A 97 -10.76 -0.71 -12.06
N LYS A 98 -11.77 -0.94 -11.20
CA LYS A 98 -12.94 -1.76 -11.56
C LYS A 98 -13.92 -1.01 -12.46
N GLY A 99 -14.08 0.30 -12.27
CA GLY A 99 -14.95 1.14 -13.09
C GLY A 99 -14.43 1.33 -14.52
N GLU A 100 -13.11 1.32 -14.73
CA GLU A 100 -12.49 1.32 -16.07
C GLU A 100 -12.65 -0.01 -16.83
N ALA A 101 -12.88 -1.11 -16.12
CA ALA A 101 -12.98 -2.46 -16.68
C ALA A 101 -14.43 -2.89 -17.00
N ALA A 102 -15.42 -2.04 -16.69
CA ALA A 102 -16.86 -2.27 -16.90
C ALA A 102 -17.38 -1.44 -18.07
#